data_AF-A0A8E2JPY6-F1
#
_entry.id   AF-A0A8E2JPY6-F1
#
_cell.length_a   1.000
_cell.length_b   1.000
_cell.length_c   1.000
_cell.angle_alpha   90.00
_cell.angle_beta   90.00
_cell.angle_gamma   90.00
#
_symmetry.space_group_name_H-M   'P 1'
#
loop_
_entity.id
_entity.type
_entity.pdbx_description
1 polymer ?
#
loop_
_entity_poly.entity_id
_entity_poly.type
_entity_poly.pdbx_seq_one_letter_code
_entity_poly.pdbx_strand_id
1 'polypeptide(L)'
;MTTSPSADNPRLHFVLDNIIQLTHSTISKPFEAEDEIHECGYAALSILEKRPNACITLAHEKLHAFPYKDVPTCWRRLYTEASLWKALQKLRKQKELGSIDISSGKEEQNGEKSDYEEEQHLDNGEEQRDWVANIVRILDMALILTGGPRREELIEKIMAGLDEILYPPSTQLPGRPFKRQKLEDNHQGQPLFPIDNTIPSAFPTSTIPPPPLRFPIPRVHALSLPAFQAHLSSTTSPTPLIITGSLEHWPALSTRPWNSPSYLLSRTLGGRRLVPIEIGRSYTDAGWGQRIQSFHSFLKTY
;
A
#
# COMPACT_ATOMS: atom_id res chain seq x y z
N MET A 1 34.53 11.13 -24.62
CA MET A 1 33.51 11.97 -23.98
C MET A 1 32.15 11.56 -24.52
N THR A 2 31.52 10.58 -23.89
CA THR A 2 30.17 10.10 -24.23
C THR A 2 29.24 10.60 -23.15
N THR A 3 28.61 11.75 -23.40
CA THR A 3 27.52 12.28 -22.58
C THR A 3 26.33 11.33 -22.71
N SER A 4 25.99 10.65 -21.62
CA SER A 4 24.71 9.94 -21.51
C SER A 4 23.59 10.98 -21.57
N PRO A 5 22.54 10.80 -22.40
CA PRO A 5 21.41 11.70 -22.37
C PRO A 5 20.64 11.43 -21.08
N SER A 6 20.62 12.41 -20.17
CA SER A 6 19.63 12.49 -19.10
C SER A 6 18.25 12.42 -19.76
N ALA A 7 17.56 11.31 -19.59
CA ALA A 7 16.22 11.11 -20.15
C ALA A 7 15.21 11.87 -19.27
N ASP A 8 15.16 13.19 -19.43
CA ASP A 8 14.03 13.99 -18.97
C ASP A 8 12.77 13.43 -19.65
N ASN A 9 11.96 12.69 -18.89
CA ASN A 9 10.74 12.10 -19.41
C ASN A 9 9.57 13.07 -19.11
N PRO A 10 9.14 13.88 -20.10
CA PRO A 10 8.12 14.92 -19.89
C PRO A 10 6.79 14.35 -19.38
N ARG A 11 6.52 13.06 -19.64
CA ARG A 11 5.34 12.38 -19.13
C ARG A 11 5.38 12.19 -17.61
N LEU A 12 6.55 11.82 -17.05
CA LEU A 12 6.69 11.63 -15.60
C LEU A 12 6.49 12.94 -14.86
N HIS A 13 7.05 14.04 -15.39
CA HIS A 13 6.82 15.38 -14.84
C HIS A 13 5.34 15.77 -14.90
N PHE A 14 4.63 15.44 -15.99
CA PHE A 14 3.19 15.69 -16.11
C PHE A 14 2.38 14.92 -15.06
N VAL A 15 2.67 13.63 -14.85
CA VAL A 15 1.98 12.82 -13.83
C VAL A 15 2.26 13.36 -12.43
N LEU A 16 3.53 13.68 -12.13
CA LEU A 16 3.95 14.28 -10.86
C LEU A 16 3.24 15.62 -10.60
N ASP A 17 3.11 16.46 -11.64
CA ASP A 17 2.40 17.73 -11.54
C ASP A 17 0.90 17.53 -11.28
N ASN A 18 0.28 16.57 -11.95
CA ASN A 18 -1.13 16.25 -11.74
C ASN A 18 -1.39 15.77 -10.30
N ILE A 19 -0.56 14.87 -9.75
CA ILE A 19 -0.75 14.42 -8.37
C ILE A 19 -0.52 15.54 -7.36
N ILE A 20 0.45 16.44 -7.60
CA ILE A 20 0.68 17.62 -6.74
C ILE A 20 -0.53 18.55 -6.79
N GLN A 21 -1.04 18.87 -7.97
CA GLN A 21 -2.18 19.78 -8.15
C GLN A 21 -3.47 19.18 -7.57
N LEU A 22 -3.75 17.90 -7.84
CA LEU A 22 -4.89 17.20 -7.28
C LEU A 22 -4.84 17.19 -5.75
N THR A 23 -3.70 16.82 -5.18
CA THR A 23 -3.52 16.74 -3.72
C THR A 23 -3.73 18.12 -3.10
N HIS A 24 -3.01 19.13 -3.58
CA HIS A 24 -3.10 20.50 -3.06
C HIS A 24 -4.53 21.07 -3.18
N SER A 25 -5.15 20.99 -4.36
CA SER A 25 -6.50 21.51 -4.56
C SER A 25 -7.56 20.81 -3.71
N THR A 26 -7.29 19.59 -3.25
CA THR A 26 -8.21 18.80 -2.43
C THR A 26 -8.05 19.09 -0.93
N ILE A 27 -6.81 19.22 -0.45
CA ILE A 27 -6.53 19.41 0.99
C ILE A 27 -6.47 20.87 1.43
N SER A 28 -6.31 21.81 0.48
CA SER A 28 -6.37 23.25 0.77
C SER A 28 -7.80 23.80 0.84
N LYS A 29 -8.81 22.98 0.54
CA LYS A 29 -10.22 23.38 0.71
C LYS A 29 -10.54 23.52 2.19
N PRO A 30 -11.31 24.54 2.60
CA PRO A 30 -11.82 24.63 3.96
C PRO A 30 -12.59 23.36 4.33
N PHE A 31 -12.44 22.91 5.57
CA PHE A 31 -13.22 21.80 6.10
C PHE A 31 -14.70 22.20 6.20
N GLU A 32 -15.59 21.26 5.89
CA GLU A 32 -17.03 21.40 6.10
C GLU A 32 -17.33 21.69 7.58
N ALA A 33 -18.42 22.39 7.90
CA ALA A 33 -18.71 22.78 9.28
C ALA A 33 -18.93 21.55 10.19
N GLU A 34 -19.40 20.46 9.60
CA GLU A 34 -19.71 19.18 10.22
C GLU A 34 -18.54 18.18 10.17
N ASP A 35 -17.35 18.60 9.73
CA ASP A 35 -16.16 17.74 9.79
C ASP A 35 -15.69 17.56 11.24
N GLU A 36 -15.62 16.31 11.69
CA GLU A 36 -15.20 15.97 13.05
C GLU A 36 -13.78 16.47 13.37
N ILE A 37 -12.96 16.76 12.35
CA ILE A 37 -11.62 17.31 12.53
C ILE A 37 -11.58 18.61 13.35
N HIS A 38 -12.66 19.40 13.37
CA HIS A 38 -12.75 20.64 14.15
C HIS A 38 -12.56 20.42 15.66
N GLU A 39 -12.88 19.23 16.16
CA GLU A 39 -12.68 18.87 17.57
C GLU A 39 -11.20 18.77 17.97
N CYS A 40 -10.27 18.73 17.01
CA CYS A 40 -8.83 18.80 17.29
C CYS A 40 -8.39 20.18 17.81
N GLY A 41 -9.24 21.19 17.66
CA GLY A 41 -8.98 22.56 18.06
C GLY A 41 -8.22 23.37 17.01
N TYR A 42 -8.49 24.68 16.99
CA TYR A 42 -7.96 25.62 16.01
C TYR A 42 -6.43 25.60 15.91
N ALA A 43 -5.73 25.47 17.05
CA ALA A 43 -4.27 25.48 17.09
C ALA A 43 -3.66 24.36 16.22
N ALA A 44 -4.17 23.13 16.33
CA ALA A 44 -3.71 21.99 15.54
C ALA A 44 -3.99 22.19 14.04
N LEU A 45 -5.17 22.70 13.70
CA LEU A 45 -5.56 22.94 12.32
C LEU A 45 -4.74 24.08 11.67
N SER A 46 -4.43 25.13 12.43
CA SER A 46 -3.71 26.31 11.94
C SER A 46 -2.27 26.01 11.48
N ILE A 47 -1.69 24.89 11.94
CA ILE A 47 -0.31 24.50 11.62
C ILE A 47 -0.23 23.30 10.66
N LEU A 48 -1.36 22.72 10.21
CA LEU A 48 -1.41 21.54 9.34
C LEU A 48 -0.51 21.67 8.11
N GLU A 49 -0.63 22.79 7.39
CA GLU A 49 0.14 23.05 6.17
C GLU A 49 1.64 23.28 6.46
N LYS A 50 1.94 24.00 7.55
CA LYS A 50 3.30 24.48 7.85
C LYS A 50 4.14 23.45 8.60
N ARG A 51 3.52 22.68 9.50
CA ARG A 51 4.19 21.73 10.41
C ARG A 51 3.41 20.40 10.51
N PRO A 52 3.19 19.69 9.38
CA PRO A 52 2.43 18.44 9.38
C PRO A 52 3.02 17.37 10.31
N ASN A 53 4.35 17.30 10.46
CA ASN A 53 4.99 16.35 11.38
C ASN A 53 4.56 16.55 12.84
N ALA A 54 4.36 17.80 13.27
CA ALA A 54 3.89 18.09 14.62
C ALA A 54 2.43 17.64 14.80
N CYS A 55 1.59 17.81 13.78
CA CYS A 55 0.22 17.31 13.79
C CYS A 55 0.13 15.78 13.76
N ILE A 56 0.99 15.11 12.98
CA ILE A 56 1.11 13.65 12.98
C ILE A 56 1.48 13.14 14.37
N THR A 57 2.49 13.76 14.98
CA THR A 57 2.94 13.44 16.35
C THR A 57 1.80 13.57 17.36
N LEU A 58 1.15 14.75 17.38
CA LEU A 58 0.01 15.00 18.26
C LEU A 58 -1.12 14.00 18.03
N ALA A 59 -1.51 13.78 16.77
CA ALA A 59 -2.59 12.86 16.46
C ALA A 59 -2.24 11.43 16.87
N HIS A 60 -1.00 10.99 16.63
CA HIS A 60 -0.51 9.67 17.04
C HIS A 60 -0.60 9.48 18.56
N GLU A 61 -0.07 10.42 19.36
CA GLU A 61 -0.21 10.39 20.82
C GLU A 61 -1.68 10.25 21.24
N LYS A 62 -2.58 10.97 20.56
CA LYS A 62 -4.00 10.90 20.84
C LYS A 62 -4.65 9.60 20.40
N LEU A 63 -4.25 8.99 19.28
CA LEU A 63 -4.74 7.68 18.86
C LEU A 63 -4.42 6.60 19.91
N HIS A 64 -3.25 6.70 20.56
CA HIS A 64 -2.80 5.76 21.60
C HIS A 64 -3.28 6.12 23.01
N ALA A 65 -3.91 7.29 23.19
CA ALA A 65 -4.48 7.70 24.47
C ALA A 65 -5.88 7.13 24.75
N PHE A 66 -6.51 6.46 23.77
CA PHE A 66 -7.83 5.85 23.91
C PHE A 66 -7.77 4.35 23.58
N PRO A 67 -8.65 3.52 24.18
CA PRO A 67 -8.93 2.19 23.64
C PRO A 67 -9.37 2.29 22.18
N TYR A 68 -8.94 1.36 21.33
CA TYR A 68 -9.17 1.42 19.88
C TYR A 68 -10.64 1.72 19.48
N LYS A 69 -11.60 1.08 20.15
CA LYS A 69 -13.05 1.26 19.89
C LYS A 69 -13.59 2.65 20.24
N ASP A 70 -12.88 3.40 21.07
CA ASP A 70 -13.30 4.69 21.62
C ASP A 70 -12.49 5.86 21.04
N VAL A 71 -11.59 5.61 20.08
CA VAL A 71 -10.75 6.64 19.44
C VAL A 71 -11.61 7.66 18.70
N PRO A 72 -11.62 8.93 19.13
CA PRO A 72 -12.37 9.98 18.44
C PRO A 72 -11.98 10.11 16.97
N THR A 73 -12.97 10.28 16.09
CA THR A 73 -12.75 10.42 14.64
C THR A 73 -11.86 11.62 14.31
N CYS A 74 -11.91 12.68 15.12
CA CYS A 74 -11.12 13.90 14.91
C CYS A 74 -9.62 13.63 14.84
N TRP A 75 -9.06 12.79 15.71
CA TRP A 75 -7.63 12.44 15.71
C TRP A 75 -7.25 11.59 14.50
N ARG A 76 -8.13 10.68 14.08
CA ARG A 76 -7.97 9.90 12.83
C ARG A 76 -7.97 10.83 11.60
N ARG A 77 -8.88 11.81 11.57
CA ARG A 77 -8.93 12.86 10.53
C ARG A 77 -7.66 13.72 10.54
N LEU A 78 -7.20 14.17 11.71
CA LEU A 78 -5.99 15.00 11.84
C LEU A 78 -4.74 14.26 11.35
N TYR A 79 -4.54 13.02 11.77
CA TYR A 79 -3.41 12.20 11.32
C TYR A 79 -3.44 12.01 9.79
N THR A 80 -4.62 11.76 9.22
CA THR A 80 -4.82 11.64 7.76
C THR A 80 -4.48 12.94 7.02
N GLU A 81 -5.05 14.08 7.41
CA GLU A 81 -4.78 15.38 6.76
C GLU A 81 -3.30 15.76 6.88
N ALA A 82 -2.71 15.59 8.07
CA ALA A 82 -1.30 15.90 8.28
C ALA A 82 -0.38 14.99 7.45
N SER A 83 -0.73 13.71 7.29
CA SER A 83 0.00 12.77 6.43
C SER A 83 -0.06 13.19 4.96
N LEU A 84 -1.21 13.65 4.47
CA LEU A 84 -1.36 14.18 3.12
C LEU A 84 -0.56 15.47 2.90
N TRP A 85 -0.54 16.38 3.87
CA TRP A 85 0.32 17.56 3.82
C TRP A 85 1.81 17.19 3.81
N LYS A 86 2.24 16.22 4.62
CA LYS A 86 3.62 15.69 4.61
C LYS A 86 3.97 15.06 3.24
N ALA A 87 3.06 14.26 2.68
CA ALA A 87 3.21 13.67 1.34
C ALA A 87 3.32 14.76 0.26
N LEU A 88 2.45 15.78 0.30
CA LEU A 88 2.48 16.92 -0.63
C LEU A 88 3.80 17.69 -0.56
N GLN A 89 4.33 17.94 0.64
CA GLN A 89 5.63 18.59 0.80
C GLN A 89 6.76 17.76 0.17
N LYS A 90 6.74 16.43 0.34
CA LYS A 90 7.72 15.54 -0.30
C LYS A 90 7.59 15.50 -1.82
N LEU A 91 6.36 15.45 -2.35
CA LEU A 91 6.10 15.53 -3.80
C LEU A 91 6.64 16.84 -4.40
N ARG A 92 6.39 17.97 -3.73
CA ARG A 92 6.89 19.29 -4.16
C ARG A 92 8.42 19.36 -4.13
N LYS A 93 9.05 18.87 -3.03
CA LYS A 93 10.51 18.77 -2.94
C LYS A 93 11.07 17.96 -4.12
N GLN A 94 10.46 16.81 -4.44
CA GLN A 94 10.90 15.99 -5.58
C GLN A 94 10.80 16.74 -6.92
N LYS A 95 9.73 17.51 -7.13
CA LYS A 95 9.58 18.35 -8.32
C LYS A 95 10.69 19.40 -8.43
N GLU A 96 11.07 20.02 -7.33
CA GLU A 96 12.12 21.05 -7.29
C GLU A 96 13.52 20.50 -7.55
N LEU A 97 13.81 19.28 -7.08
CA LEU A 97 15.11 18.64 -7.34
C LEU A 97 15.34 18.33 -8.83
N GLY A 98 14.29 18.39 -9.68
CA GLY A 98 14.38 18.26 -11.14
C GLY A 98 14.79 16.88 -11.66
N SER A 99 15.37 16.04 -10.80
CA SER A 99 15.79 14.69 -11.11
C SER A 99 14.75 13.72 -10.59
N ILE A 100 14.01 13.06 -11.51
CA ILE A 100 13.30 11.81 -11.18
C ILE A 100 14.34 10.66 -11.26
N ASP A 101 15.52 10.87 -10.71
CA ASP A 101 16.52 9.83 -10.54
C ASP A 101 16.29 9.21 -9.18
N ILE A 102 15.69 8.03 -9.21
CA ILE A 102 15.21 7.31 -8.02
C ILE A 102 16.39 6.56 -7.35
N SER A 103 17.62 6.76 -7.85
CA SER A 103 18.84 6.05 -7.42
C SER A 103 19.92 6.93 -6.76
N SER A 104 19.78 8.26 -6.73
CA SER A 104 20.85 9.17 -6.27
C SER A 104 20.44 10.11 -5.12
N GLY A 105 20.09 9.53 -3.96
CA GLY A 105 19.96 10.30 -2.72
C GLY A 105 21.33 10.62 -2.10
N LYS A 106 21.75 11.89 -2.13
CA LYS A 106 22.82 12.39 -1.25
C LYS A 106 22.32 12.47 0.19
N GLU A 107 23.15 12.06 1.14
CA GLU A 107 22.87 12.13 2.58
C GLU A 107 22.57 13.57 3.02
N GLU A 108 21.35 13.83 3.49
CA GLU A 108 21.05 14.97 4.37
C GLU A 108 21.07 14.47 5.82
N GLN A 109 22.23 14.55 6.47
CA GLN A 109 22.33 14.53 7.92
C GLN A 109 21.85 15.90 8.44
N ASN A 110 20.54 16.11 8.54
CA ASN A 110 19.91 17.14 9.39
C ASN A 110 18.38 17.06 9.27
N GLY A 111 17.78 16.13 10.01
CA GLY A 111 16.37 16.14 10.33
C GLY A 111 16.21 15.71 11.77
N GLU A 112 15.50 16.50 12.58
CA GLU A 112 15.03 16.08 13.90
C GLU A 112 14.26 14.77 13.72
N LYS A 113 14.90 13.64 14.04
CA LYS A 113 14.21 12.37 14.21
C LYS A 113 13.28 12.56 15.41
N SER A 114 11.97 12.47 15.19
CA SER A 114 11.06 12.35 16.31
C SER A 114 11.18 10.94 16.89
N ASP A 115 11.07 10.77 18.20
CA ASP A 115 11.15 9.48 18.90
C ASP A 115 10.29 8.37 18.24
N TYR A 116 9.20 8.74 17.57
CA TYR A 116 8.33 7.86 16.78
C TYR A 116 8.99 7.16 15.57
N GLU A 117 10.03 7.73 14.95
CA GLU A 117 10.72 7.10 13.80
C GLU A 117 11.80 6.11 14.25
N GLU A 118 12.15 6.06 15.54
CA GLU A 118 13.12 5.11 16.10
C GLU A 118 12.48 3.81 16.65
N GLU A 119 11.24 3.86 17.15
CA GLU A 119 10.58 2.67 17.73
C GLU A 119 10.14 1.62 16.69
N GLN A 120 10.04 1.99 15.42
CA GLN A 120 9.85 1.03 14.33
C GLN A 120 11.21 0.73 13.70
N HIS A 121 11.91 -0.30 14.19
CA HIS A 121 13.08 -0.91 13.56
C HIS A 121 12.75 -1.40 12.14
N LEU A 122 12.72 -0.49 11.17
CA LEU A 122 12.59 -0.74 9.75
C LEU A 122 13.97 -0.60 9.10
N ASP A 123 14.23 -1.42 8.09
CA ASP A 123 15.52 -1.54 7.41
C ASP A 123 15.87 -0.23 6.69
N ASN A 124 16.62 0.65 7.38
CA ASN A 124 16.68 2.08 7.09
C ASN A 124 17.74 2.50 6.04
N GLY A 125 18.46 1.57 5.42
CA GLY A 125 19.57 1.94 4.52
C GLY A 125 19.15 2.28 3.08
N GLU A 126 18.34 1.41 2.47
CA GLU A 126 17.97 1.50 1.05
C GLU A 126 16.64 2.24 0.82
N GLU A 127 15.64 2.04 1.70
CA GLU A 127 14.32 2.68 1.59
C GLU A 127 14.38 4.21 1.80
N GLN A 128 15.40 4.71 2.49
CA GLN A 128 15.55 6.14 2.78
C GLN A 128 15.97 6.96 1.54
N ARG A 129 16.54 6.31 0.51
CA ARG A 129 16.91 6.94 -0.77
C ARG A 129 15.75 7.00 -1.76
N ASP A 130 14.77 6.11 -1.61
CA ASP A 130 13.63 6.00 -2.50
C ASP A 130 12.51 6.95 -2.06
N TRP A 131 12.38 8.08 -2.76
CA TRP A 131 11.37 9.09 -2.44
C TRP A 131 9.93 8.55 -2.63
N VAL A 132 9.71 7.61 -3.56
CA VAL A 132 8.40 7.00 -3.78
C VAL A 132 8.06 6.11 -2.59
N ALA A 133 8.98 5.24 -2.16
CA ALA A 133 8.79 4.40 -0.98
C ALA A 133 8.47 5.24 0.27
N ASN A 134 9.14 6.38 0.43
CA ASN A 134 8.86 7.31 1.52
C ASN A 134 7.44 7.89 1.51
N ILE A 135 6.92 8.24 0.33
CA ILE A 135 5.54 8.75 0.21
C ILE A 135 4.54 7.62 0.42
N VAL A 136 4.78 6.46 -0.19
CA VAL A 136 3.95 5.25 0.00
C VAL A 136 3.86 4.90 1.48
N ARG A 137 4.97 4.91 2.21
CA ARG A 137 5.01 4.70 3.67
C ARG A 137 4.09 5.66 4.42
N ILE A 138 4.15 6.96 4.12
CA ILE A 138 3.29 7.96 4.79
C ILE A 138 1.82 7.67 4.54
N LEU A 139 1.46 7.39 3.29
CA LEU A 139 0.09 7.17 2.87
C LEU A 139 -0.47 5.84 3.39
N ASP A 140 0.31 4.76 3.34
CA ASP A 140 -0.08 3.46 3.89
C ASP A 140 -0.21 3.53 5.41
N MET A 141 0.69 4.21 6.13
CA MET A 141 0.54 4.40 7.58
C MET A 141 -0.73 5.19 7.93
N ALA A 142 -1.11 6.18 7.11
CA ALA A 142 -2.39 6.87 7.29
C ALA A 142 -3.58 5.91 7.13
N LEU A 143 -3.58 5.07 6.09
CA LEU A 143 -4.63 4.07 5.88
C LEU A 143 -4.65 3.01 7.00
N ILE A 144 -3.51 2.45 7.38
CA ILE A 144 -3.38 1.38 8.37
C ILE A 144 -3.81 1.86 9.76
N LEU A 145 -3.34 3.02 10.20
CA LEU A 145 -3.61 3.50 11.56
C LEU A 145 -4.99 4.13 11.72
N THR A 146 -5.54 4.73 10.66
CA THR A 146 -6.72 5.59 10.79
C THR A 146 -7.89 5.20 9.91
N GLY A 147 -7.67 4.37 8.89
CA GLY A 147 -8.62 4.09 7.82
C GLY A 147 -8.67 5.16 6.72
N GLY A 148 -7.97 6.30 6.87
CA GLY A 148 -8.01 7.39 5.90
C GLY A 148 -9.36 8.11 5.78
N PRO A 149 -10.10 8.37 6.88
CA PRO A 149 -11.48 8.87 6.84
C PRO A 149 -11.61 10.10 5.93
N ARG A 150 -12.61 10.11 5.04
CA ARG A 150 -12.90 11.14 4.00
C ARG A 150 -11.81 11.35 2.93
N ARG A 151 -10.68 10.62 2.97
CA ARG A 151 -9.54 10.82 2.06
C ARG A 151 -9.03 9.56 1.37
N GLU A 152 -9.64 8.40 1.62
CA GLU A 152 -9.31 7.12 0.97
C GLU A 152 -9.15 7.28 -0.56
N GLU A 153 -10.15 7.84 -1.24
CA GLU A 153 -10.12 8.04 -2.70
C GLU A 153 -8.97 8.95 -3.15
N LEU A 154 -8.62 9.98 -2.37
CA LEU A 154 -7.48 10.84 -2.68
C LEU A 154 -6.17 10.06 -2.53
N ILE A 155 -6.01 9.30 -1.45
CA ILE A 155 -4.83 8.47 -1.21
C ILE A 155 -4.66 7.46 -2.36
N GLU A 156 -5.73 6.78 -2.75
CA GLU A 156 -5.73 5.84 -3.88
C GLU A 156 -5.31 6.52 -5.20
N LYS A 157 -5.81 7.73 -5.48
CA LYS A 157 -5.41 8.49 -6.68
C LYS A 157 -3.93 8.89 -6.64
N ILE A 158 -3.39 9.25 -5.48
CA ILE A 158 -1.96 9.53 -5.34
C ILE A 158 -1.15 8.25 -5.58
N MET A 159 -1.53 7.13 -4.97
CA MET A 159 -0.87 5.83 -5.18
C MET A 159 -0.91 5.40 -6.65
N ALA A 160 -2.04 5.58 -7.35
CA ALA A 160 -2.16 5.27 -8.77
C ALA A 160 -1.25 6.15 -9.64
N GLY A 161 -1.12 7.44 -9.30
CA GLY A 161 -0.17 8.32 -9.99
C GLY A 161 1.29 7.95 -9.73
N LEU A 162 1.63 7.52 -8.52
CA LEU A 162 2.96 6.96 -8.22
C LEU A 162 3.20 5.68 -9.02
N ASP A 163 2.19 4.83 -9.18
CA ASP A 163 2.28 3.61 -9.98
C ASP A 163 2.56 3.92 -11.46
N GLU A 164 1.87 4.91 -12.04
CA GLU A 164 2.14 5.35 -13.42
C GLU A 164 3.55 5.94 -13.56
N ILE A 165 4.09 6.59 -12.51
CA ILE A 165 5.47 7.07 -12.51
C ILE A 165 6.46 5.90 -12.53
N LEU A 166 6.20 4.84 -11.76
CA LEU A 166 7.09 3.67 -11.67
C LEU A 166 6.99 2.75 -12.91
N TYR A 167 5.78 2.62 -13.45
CA TYR A 167 5.41 1.72 -14.54
C TYR A 167 4.64 2.47 -15.63
N PRO A 168 5.29 3.40 -16.37
CA PRO A 168 4.62 4.15 -17.42
C PRO A 168 4.10 3.17 -18.48
N PRO A 169 2.83 3.29 -18.93
CA PRO A 169 2.29 2.36 -19.90
C PRO A 169 3.02 2.53 -21.23
N SER A 170 3.46 1.40 -21.79
CA SER A 170 4.11 1.29 -23.09
C SER A 170 3.28 2.03 -24.14
N THR A 171 3.92 2.93 -24.91
CA THR A 171 3.31 3.62 -26.06
C THR A 171 2.94 2.61 -27.15
N GLN A 172 1.77 1.97 -27.03
CA GLN A 172 1.13 1.34 -28.17
C GLN A 172 0.40 2.41 -28.99
N LEU A 173 0.66 2.44 -30.30
CA LEU A 173 0.09 3.36 -31.29
C LEU A 173 -1.47 3.41 -31.23
N PRO A 174 -2.09 4.53 -31.64
CA PRO A 174 -3.47 4.86 -31.28
C PRO A 174 -4.50 4.03 -32.06
N GLY A 175 -5.24 3.18 -31.37
CA GLY A 175 -6.42 2.49 -31.90
C GLY A 175 -7.71 2.94 -31.23
N ARG A 176 -8.41 3.92 -31.84
CA ARG A 176 -9.87 4.17 -31.89
C ARG A 176 -10.68 4.36 -30.56
N PRO A 177 -11.68 5.26 -30.49
CA PRO A 177 -11.95 6.02 -29.28
C PRO A 177 -12.84 5.34 -28.22
N PHE A 178 -12.62 5.81 -27.00
CA PHE A 178 -13.32 5.62 -25.74
C PHE A 178 -14.83 5.37 -25.83
N LYS A 179 -15.26 4.18 -25.40
CA LYS A 179 -16.53 3.98 -24.68
C LYS A 179 -16.50 2.66 -23.89
N ARG A 180 -16.69 2.77 -22.57
CA ARG A 180 -16.68 1.73 -21.52
C ARG A 180 -15.33 1.07 -21.26
N GLN A 181 -14.60 1.65 -20.32
CA GLN A 181 -13.40 1.06 -19.74
C GLN A 181 -13.81 -0.12 -18.85
N LYS A 182 -13.73 -1.33 -19.43
CA LYS A 182 -13.63 -2.57 -18.69
C LYS A 182 -12.23 -2.59 -18.05
N LEU A 183 -12.14 -3.02 -16.80
CA LEU A 183 -10.93 -3.07 -15.98
C LEU A 183 -9.94 -4.13 -16.54
N GLU A 184 -9.32 -3.85 -17.67
CA GLU A 184 -8.24 -4.68 -18.25
C GLU A 184 -6.89 -4.18 -17.72
N ASP A 185 -6.11 -5.13 -17.17
CA ASP A 185 -4.80 -4.92 -16.55
C ASP A 185 -3.78 -4.54 -17.62
N ASN A 186 -3.46 -3.24 -17.72
CA ASN A 186 -2.50 -2.73 -18.71
C ASN A 186 -1.11 -2.44 -18.09
N HIS A 187 -0.66 -3.26 -17.13
CA HIS A 187 0.69 -3.15 -16.55
C HIS A 187 1.72 -3.96 -17.35
N GLN A 188 1.77 -3.77 -18.67
CA GLN A 188 2.80 -4.33 -19.56
C GLN A 188 3.95 -3.35 -19.85
N GLY A 189 4.11 -2.31 -19.03
CA GLY A 189 5.26 -1.40 -19.07
C GLY A 189 6.52 -2.08 -18.56
N GLN A 190 7.68 -1.84 -19.18
CA GLN A 190 8.94 -2.21 -18.55
C GLN A 190 9.15 -1.35 -17.30
N PRO A 191 9.51 -1.94 -16.15
CA PRO A 191 9.82 -1.16 -14.95
C PRO A 191 10.97 -0.21 -15.24
N LEU A 192 10.89 1.02 -14.71
CA LEU A 192 12.04 1.93 -14.69
C LEU A 192 13.18 1.46 -13.76
N PHE A 193 13.03 0.29 -13.12
CA PHE A 193 13.91 -0.22 -12.08
C PHE A 193 14.48 -1.59 -12.42
N PRO A 194 15.69 -1.91 -11.90
CA PRO A 194 16.24 -3.25 -11.98
C PRO A 194 15.29 -4.26 -11.36
N ILE A 195 15.10 -5.39 -12.04
CA ILE A 195 14.44 -6.56 -11.46
C ILE A 195 15.35 -7.05 -10.33
N ASP A 196 14.82 -7.10 -9.10
CA ASP A 196 15.53 -7.70 -7.99
C ASP A 196 15.56 -9.22 -8.17
N ASN A 197 16.73 -9.74 -8.57
CA ASN A 197 16.96 -11.15 -8.79
C ASN A 197 17.03 -11.97 -7.48
N THR A 198 17.01 -11.32 -6.31
CA THR A 198 16.97 -12.02 -5.02
C THR A 198 15.60 -12.62 -4.72
N ILE A 199 14.53 -12.09 -5.33
CA ILE A 199 13.18 -12.63 -5.18
C ILE A 199 12.96 -13.74 -6.22
N PRO A 200 12.58 -14.97 -5.79
CA PRO A 200 12.31 -16.07 -6.70
C PRO A 200 11.20 -15.74 -7.71
N SER A 201 11.27 -16.33 -8.91
CA SER A 201 10.26 -16.15 -9.96
C SER A 201 8.93 -16.88 -9.67
N ALA A 202 8.92 -17.78 -8.69
CA ALA A 202 7.75 -18.53 -8.23
C ALA A 202 7.85 -18.80 -6.73
N PHE A 203 6.70 -18.88 -6.04
CA PHE A 203 6.66 -19.29 -4.64
C PHE A 203 7.11 -20.74 -4.47
N PRO A 204 7.79 -21.09 -3.36
CA PRO A 204 8.21 -22.46 -3.10
C PRO A 204 6.98 -23.36 -2.95
N THR A 205 6.92 -24.42 -3.74
CA THR A 205 5.95 -25.49 -3.52
C THR A 205 6.36 -26.25 -2.27
N SER A 206 5.62 -26.12 -1.17
CA SER A 206 5.90 -26.86 0.06
C SER A 206 5.97 -28.36 -0.24
N THR A 207 7.14 -28.95 -0.04
CA THR A 207 7.42 -30.37 -0.26
C THR A 207 7.20 -31.20 1.00
N ILE A 208 6.70 -30.60 2.09
CA ILE A 208 6.43 -31.33 3.33
C ILE A 208 5.27 -32.28 3.05
N PRO A 209 5.48 -33.61 3.14
CA PRO A 209 4.41 -34.56 2.90
C PRO A 209 3.30 -34.34 3.94
N PRO A 210 2.03 -34.26 3.51
CA PRO A 210 0.94 -33.99 4.43
C PRO A 210 0.87 -35.12 5.48
N PRO A 211 0.60 -34.80 6.76
CA PRO A 211 0.45 -35.83 7.76
C PRO A 211 -0.73 -36.74 7.41
N PRO A 212 -0.66 -38.05 7.73
CA PRO A 212 -1.77 -38.97 7.47
C PRO A 212 -3.01 -38.52 8.26
N LEU A 213 -4.10 -38.24 7.54
CA LEU A 213 -5.34 -37.77 8.13
C LEU A 213 -6.18 -38.96 8.62
N ARG A 214 -6.50 -38.97 9.93
CA ARG A 214 -7.38 -40.00 10.53
C ARG A 214 -8.83 -39.90 10.04
N PHE A 215 -9.28 -38.68 9.74
CA PHE A 215 -10.62 -38.38 9.26
C PHE A 215 -10.50 -37.43 8.06
N PRO A 216 -10.36 -37.95 6.83
CA PRO A 216 -10.23 -37.11 5.65
C PRO A 216 -11.51 -36.29 5.43
N ILE A 217 -11.35 -35.01 5.10
CA ILE A 217 -12.48 -34.13 4.79
C ILE A 217 -13.07 -34.55 3.44
N PRO A 218 -14.39 -34.82 3.34
CA PRO A 218 -15.03 -35.16 2.08
C PRO A 218 -14.83 -34.06 1.02
N ARG A 219 -14.66 -34.48 -0.24
CA ARG A 219 -14.49 -33.57 -1.38
C ARG A 219 -15.67 -33.72 -2.33
N VAL A 220 -16.26 -32.61 -2.73
CA VAL A 220 -17.34 -32.56 -3.72
C VAL A 220 -17.00 -31.56 -4.81
N HIS A 221 -17.31 -31.89 -6.06
CA HIS A 221 -17.01 -31.04 -7.20
C HIS A 221 -18.22 -30.16 -7.55
N ALA A 222 -17.99 -28.85 -7.72
CA ALA A 222 -18.98 -27.87 -8.18
C ALA A 222 -20.35 -28.01 -7.50
N LEU A 223 -20.36 -28.05 -6.17
CA LEU A 223 -21.57 -28.24 -5.38
C LEU A 223 -22.61 -27.14 -5.66
N SER A 224 -23.85 -27.54 -5.97
CA SER A 224 -24.92 -26.58 -6.21
C SER A 224 -25.34 -25.88 -4.92
N LEU A 225 -25.84 -24.64 -5.02
CA LEU A 225 -26.32 -23.90 -3.86
C LEU A 225 -27.42 -24.65 -3.07
N PRO A 226 -28.42 -25.31 -3.70
CA PRO A 226 -29.40 -26.11 -2.96
C PRO A 226 -28.78 -27.30 -2.24
N ALA A 227 -27.81 -27.99 -2.86
CA ALA A 227 -27.13 -29.11 -2.22
C ALA A 227 -26.26 -28.66 -1.05
N PHE A 228 -25.59 -27.51 -1.18
CA PHE A 228 -24.86 -26.87 -0.10
C PHE A 228 -25.79 -26.45 1.04
N GLN A 229 -26.94 -25.85 0.73
CA GLN A 229 -27.95 -25.50 1.73
C GLN A 229 -28.50 -26.75 2.45
N ALA A 230 -28.75 -27.84 1.74
CA ALA A 230 -29.19 -29.09 2.34
C ALA A 230 -28.13 -29.67 3.30
N HIS A 231 -26.84 -29.57 2.94
CA HIS A 231 -25.72 -29.94 3.81
C HIS A 231 -25.68 -29.08 5.08
N LEU A 232 -25.87 -27.77 4.97
CA LEU A 232 -25.91 -26.85 6.13
C LEU A 232 -27.13 -27.05 7.02
N SER A 233 -28.29 -27.34 6.44
CA SER A 233 -29.56 -27.54 7.15
C SER A 233 -29.72 -28.94 7.76
N SER A 234 -28.79 -29.87 7.47
CA SER A 234 -28.82 -31.21 8.05
C SER A 234 -28.73 -31.13 9.58
N THR A 235 -29.67 -31.77 10.29
CA THR A 235 -29.80 -31.73 11.75
C THR A 235 -28.70 -32.51 12.48
N THR A 236 -27.91 -33.30 11.77
CA THR A 236 -26.66 -33.88 12.26
C THR A 236 -25.54 -32.86 12.10
N SER A 237 -24.87 -32.52 13.21
CA SER A 237 -23.71 -31.62 13.37
C SER A 237 -23.05 -31.14 12.05
N PRO A 238 -22.80 -29.83 11.88
CA PRO A 238 -22.11 -29.33 10.69
C PRO A 238 -20.76 -30.04 10.52
N THR A 239 -20.57 -30.69 9.36
CA THR A 239 -19.34 -31.39 9.01
C THR A 239 -18.54 -30.59 7.98
N PRO A 240 -17.19 -30.60 8.07
CA PRO A 240 -16.35 -29.92 7.11
C PRO A 240 -16.48 -30.57 5.72
N LEU A 241 -16.38 -29.75 4.68
CA LEU A 241 -16.51 -30.16 3.29
C LEU A 241 -15.55 -29.34 2.42
N ILE A 242 -14.83 -30.00 1.50
CA ILE A 242 -14.02 -29.31 0.49
C ILE A 242 -14.79 -29.28 -0.82
N ILE A 243 -15.05 -28.08 -1.33
CA ILE A 243 -15.69 -27.88 -2.63
C ILE A 243 -14.62 -27.59 -3.68
N THR A 244 -14.51 -28.44 -4.70
CA THR A 244 -13.56 -28.29 -5.81
C THR A 244 -14.25 -27.74 -7.06
N GLY A 245 -13.48 -27.23 -8.03
CA GLY A 245 -14.01 -26.72 -9.31
C GLY A 245 -14.70 -25.36 -9.23
N SER A 246 -14.90 -24.79 -8.04
CA SER A 246 -15.61 -23.51 -7.87
C SER A 246 -14.79 -22.27 -8.24
N LEU A 247 -13.46 -22.36 -8.24
CA LEU A 247 -12.56 -21.20 -8.37
C LEU A 247 -11.82 -21.15 -9.71
N GLU A 248 -12.04 -22.09 -10.64
CA GLU A 248 -11.26 -22.21 -11.88
C GLU A 248 -11.31 -20.98 -12.78
N HIS A 249 -12.42 -20.24 -12.72
CA HIS A 249 -12.63 -19.00 -13.46
C HIS A 249 -11.97 -17.77 -12.81
N TRP A 250 -11.34 -17.92 -11.64
CA TRP A 250 -10.75 -16.80 -10.93
C TRP A 250 -9.53 -16.26 -11.69
N PRO A 251 -9.46 -14.95 -11.97
CA PRO A 251 -8.29 -14.32 -12.56
C PRO A 251 -7.00 -14.62 -11.78
N ALA A 252 -7.10 -14.79 -10.46
CA ALA A 252 -6.01 -15.15 -9.55
C ALA A 252 -5.22 -16.40 -9.99
N LEU A 253 -5.84 -17.29 -10.76
CA LEU A 253 -5.26 -18.54 -11.27
C LEU A 253 -4.82 -18.45 -12.75
N SER A 254 -5.09 -17.34 -13.43
CA SER A 254 -4.84 -17.19 -14.87
C SER A 254 -4.32 -15.79 -15.23
N THR A 255 -5.20 -14.85 -15.56
CA THR A 255 -4.85 -13.53 -16.10
C THR A 255 -4.23 -12.58 -15.06
N ARG A 256 -4.39 -12.87 -13.78
CA ARG A 256 -3.89 -12.11 -12.63
C ARG A 256 -3.20 -13.04 -11.64
N PRO A 257 -2.11 -13.72 -12.03
CA PRO A 257 -1.60 -14.88 -11.30
C PRO A 257 -1.06 -14.49 -9.92
N TRP A 258 -1.78 -14.85 -8.85
CA TRP A 258 -1.35 -14.57 -7.47
C TRP A 258 -0.22 -15.49 -6.99
N ASN A 259 0.10 -16.54 -7.76
CA ASN A 259 1.27 -17.40 -7.53
C ASN A 259 2.56 -16.83 -8.13
N SER A 260 2.51 -15.66 -8.76
CA SER A 260 3.65 -14.98 -9.36
C SER A 260 4.14 -13.85 -8.45
N PRO A 261 5.33 -13.97 -7.82
CA PRO A 261 5.91 -12.90 -7.02
C PRO A 261 6.08 -11.60 -7.80
N SER A 262 6.50 -11.68 -9.08
CA SER A 262 6.64 -10.50 -9.94
C SER A 262 5.31 -9.81 -10.23
N TYR A 263 4.21 -10.56 -10.41
CA TYR A 263 2.87 -9.98 -10.50
C TYR A 263 2.49 -9.26 -9.20
N LEU A 264 2.67 -9.88 -8.03
CA LEU A 264 2.31 -9.24 -6.76
C LEU A 264 3.15 -8.00 -6.47
N LEU A 265 4.46 -8.02 -6.79
CA LEU A 265 5.33 -6.85 -6.70
C LEU A 265 4.83 -5.71 -7.58
N SER A 266 4.47 -5.98 -8.86
CA SER A 266 3.96 -4.94 -9.74
C SER A 266 2.63 -4.36 -9.26
N ARG A 267 1.76 -5.19 -8.66
CA ARG A 267 0.49 -4.75 -8.04
C ARG A 267 0.69 -3.97 -6.73
N THR A 268 1.91 -3.85 -6.21
CA THR A 268 2.24 -3.22 -4.93
C THR A 268 3.32 -2.14 -5.06
N LEU A 269 3.31 -1.36 -6.16
CA LEU A 269 4.30 -0.29 -6.41
C LEU A 269 5.75 -0.83 -6.39
N GLY A 270 5.96 -2.00 -6.99
CA GLY A 270 7.22 -2.73 -6.91
C GLY A 270 7.52 -3.30 -5.52
N GLY A 271 6.49 -3.62 -4.74
CA GLY A 271 6.60 -4.11 -3.37
C GLY A 271 6.79 -3.02 -2.30
N ARG A 272 6.66 -1.74 -2.64
CA ARG A 272 6.77 -0.62 -1.68
C ARG A 272 5.59 -0.48 -0.73
N ARG A 273 4.44 -1.09 -1.05
CA ARG A 273 3.27 -1.07 -0.16
C ARG A 273 3.61 -1.74 1.17
N LEU A 274 3.13 -1.15 2.26
CA LEU A 274 3.32 -1.71 3.59
C LEU A 274 2.31 -2.81 3.89
N VAL A 275 2.77 -3.85 4.57
CA VAL A 275 1.96 -4.96 5.04
C VAL A 275 2.21 -5.20 6.52
N PRO A 276 1.17 -5.37 7.35
CA PRO A 276 1.33 -5.92 8.68
C PRO A 276 1.64 -7.41 8.57
N ILE A 277 2.67 -7.86 9.28
CA ILE A 277 3.07 -9.27 9.32
C ILE A 277 3.09 -9.77 10.76
N GLU A 278 2.70 -11.03 10.92
CA GLU A 278 2.84 -11.76 12.17
C GLU A 278 4.19 -12.45 12.21
N ILE A 279 4.92 -12.30 13.31
CA ILE A 279 6.21 -12.93 13.53
C ILE A 279 6.10 -13.77 14.79
N GLY A 280 6.48 -15.03 14.68
CA GLY A 280 6.43 -15.99 15.78
C GLY A 280 6.01 -17.36 15.27
N ARG A 281 6.23 -18.39 16.10
CA ARG A 281 5.88 -19.77 15.74
C ARG A 281 4.37 -20.03 15.83
N SER A 282 3.69 -19.41 16.79
CA SER A 282 2.25 -19.49 17.00
C SER A 282 1.76 -18.21 17.69
N TYR A 283 0.51 -17.80 17.46
CA TYR A 283 -0.12 -16.67 18.16
C TYR A 283 -0.20 -16.84 19.69
N THR A 284 0.07 -18.05 20.20
CA THR A 284 0.12 -18.35 21.64
C THR A 284 1.53 -18.29 22.23
N ASP A 285 2.56 -18.21 21.39
CA ASP A 285 3.95 -18.20 21.86
C ASP A 285 4.35 -16.80 22.35
N ALA A 286 5.16 -16.72 23.40
CA ALA A 286 5.65 -15.44 23.94
C ALA A 286 6.52 -14.64 22.95
N GLY A 287 7.10 -15.31 21.96
CA GLY A 287 7.84 -14.68 20.86
C GLY A 287 6.94 -14.20 19.70
N TRP A 288 5.62 -14.29 19.84
CA TRP A 288 4.70 -13.76 18.85
C TRP A 288 4.57 -12.24 18.96
N GLY A 289 4.54 -11.59 17.81
CA GLY A 289 4.28 -10.16 17.70
C GLY A 289 3.89 -9.78 16.28
N GLN A 290 3.65 -8.48 16.08
CA GLN A 290 3.32 -7.91 14.79
C GLN A 290 4.30 -6.80 14.45
N ARG A 291 4.65 -6.67 13.18
CA ARG A 291 5.36 -5.50 12.65
C ARG A 291 4.81 -5.11 11.29
N ILE A 292 4.99 -3.85 10.92
CA ILE A 292 4.67 -3.35 9.59
C ILE A 292 5.98 -3.31 8.80
N GLN A 293 5.99 -3.76 7.55
CA GLN A 293 7.14 -3.63 6.67
C GLN A 293 6.71 -3.55 5.20
N SER A 294 7.61 -3.17 4.30
CA SER A 294 7.31 -3.25 2.87
C SER A 294 7.09 -4.70 2.41
N PHE A 295 6.17 -4.89 1.47
CA PHE A 295 5.88 -6.19 0.86
C PHE A 295 7.11 -6.78 0.18
N HIS A 296 7.94 -5.94 -0.43
CA HIS A 296 9.23 -6.32 -1.00
C HIS A 296 10.13 -6.96 0.06
N SER A 297 10.37 -6.27 1.18
CA SER A 297 11.18 -6.79 2.28
C SER A 297 10.59 -8.07 2.87
N PHE A 298 9.26 -8.25 2.81
CA PHE A 298 8.60 -9.46 3.31
C PHE A 298 8.97 -10.65 2.43
N LEU A 299 8.80 -10.53 1.11
CA LEU A 299 9.16 -11.57 0.15
C LEU A 299 10.65 -11.88 0.10
N LYS A 300 11.50 -10.91 0.40
CA LYS A 300 12.97 -11.10 0.46
C LYS A 300 13.40 -11.86 1.72
N THR A 301 12.69 -11.66 2.82
CA THR A 301 13.09 -12.19 4.14
C THR A 301 12.49 -13.58 4.42
N TYR A 302 11.27 -13.83 3.97
CA TYR A 302 10.46 -15.00 4.31
C TYR A 302 10.02 -15.78 3.06
#